data_AF-A0A7L2I7L4-F1
#
_entry.id   AF-A0A7L2I7L4-F1
#
_cell.length_a   1.000
_cell.length_b   1.000
_cell.length_c   1.000
_cell.angle_alpha   90.00
_cell.angle_beta   90.00
_cell.angle_gamma   90.00
#
_symmetry.space_group_name_H-M   'P 1'
#
loop_
_entity.id
_entity.type
_entity.pdbx_description
1 polymer ?
#
loop_
_entity_poly.entity_id
_entity_poly.type
_entity_poly.pdbx_seq_one_letter_code
_entity_poly.pdbx_strand_id
1 'polypeptide(L)'
;QYHALSLARHGRNVALLGYLRDRPHGDVLRSERIRLVPVSDLRALRVGPKVFQYVLKVIVQAIQLLYTMLKIEQPSYILLQNPPGLPGIAVAWAACLFWRSKLIIDWHNYGFTTMSLTHGRNHLLVRMAEWYEKLCGRLSDHNLCVTNAMKEDLWVNCNIRAVTLYDKPAAYFKETPLELQHPLFLKIAKDHEPFRPRTESASWSAQRSAFTEVDEKSGDVIKLRGRPALLISSTSWT
;
A
#
# COMPACT_ATOMS: atom_id res chain seq x y z
N GLN A 1 -3.75 3.90 6.97
CA GLN A 1 -5.13 4.01 7.50
C GLN A 1 -5.45 2.92 8.55
N TYR A 2 -5.13 1.64 8.30
CA TYR A 2 -5.45 0.56 9.25
C TYR A 2 -4.72 0.63 10.58
N HIS A 3 -3.45 1.00 10.59
CA HIS A 3 -2.72 1.27 11.84
C HIS A 3 -3.41 2.33 12.68
N ALA A 4 -3.85 3.43 12.06
CA ALA A 4 -4.58 4.49 12.75
C ALA A 4 -5.89 3.97 13.37
N LEU A 5 -6.67 3.17 12.64
CA LEU A 5 -7.88 2.53 13.16
C LEU A 5 -7.59 1.57 14.31
N SER A 6 -6.56 0.72 14.16
CA SER A 6 -6.18 -0.22 15.21
C SER A 6 -5.79 0.51 16.49
N LEU A 7 -4.94 1.53 16.39
CA LEU A 7 -4.52 2.35 17.53
C LEU A 7 -5.69 3.10 18.17
N ALA A 8 -6.59 3.69 17.36
CA ALA A 8 -7.77 4.39 17.85
C ALA A 8 -8.75 3.47 18.60
N ARG A 9 -8.94 2.24 18.11
CA ARG A 9 -9.75 1.20 18.79
C ARG A 9 -9.16 0.80 20.14
N HIS A 10 -7.85 0.91 20.31
CA HIS A 10 -7.15 0.67 21.58
C HIS A 10 -6.96 1.95 22.41
N GLY A 11 -7.80 2.97 22.19
CA GLY A 11 -7.86 4.17 23.02
C GLY A 11 -6.74 5.19 22.79
N ARG A 12 -5.98 5.08 21.70
CA ARG A 12 -4.90 6.04 21.36
C ARG A 12 -5.42 7.14 20.45
N ASN A 13 -4.96 8.38 20.68
CA ASN A 13 -5.19 9.49 19.74
C ASN A 13 -4.17 9.40 18.60
N VAL A 14 -4.64 9.59 17.37
CA VAL A 14 -3.81 9.44 16.16
C VAL A 14 -3.97 10.65 15.26
N ALA A 15 -2.86 11.32 14.96
CA ALA A 15 -2.77 12.24 13.83
C ALA A 15 -2.35 11.44 12.59
N LEU A 16 -3.26 11.30 11.62
CA LEU A 16 -3.00 10.60 10.36
C LEU A 16 -2.61 11.59 9.27
N LEU A 17 -1.31 11.63 8.96
CA LEU A 17 -0.75 12.48 7.91
C LEU A 17 -0.74 11.75 6.56
N GLY A 18 -1.11 12.45 5.49
CA GLY A 18 -1.02 11.92 4.13
C GLY A 18 -1.71 12.78 3.09
N TYR A 19 -1.58 12.39 1.82
CA TYR A 19 -2.31 13.01 0.72
C TYR A 19 -3.78 12.59 0.74
N LEU A 20 -4.70 13.55 0.77
CA LEU A 20 -6.15 13.31 0.67
C LEU A 20 -6.61 13.37 -0.79
N ARG A 21 -6.02 12.53 -1.66
CA ARG A 21 -6.47 12.43 -3.06
C ARG A 21 -7.80 11.71 -3.17
N ASP A 22 -7.93 10.63 -2.41
CA ASP A 22 -9.15 9.82 -2.31
C ASP A 22 -9.79 9.97 -0.93
N ARG A 23 -11.10 9.73 -0.86
CA ARG A 23 -11.84 9.78 0.40
C ARG A 23 -11.31 8.67 1.34
N PRO A 24 -10.86 9.00 2.55
CA PRO A 24 -10.46 8.00 3.54
C PRO A 24 -11.60 7.04 3.87
N HIS A 25 -11.24 5.85 4.35
CA HIS A 25 -12.22 4.82 4.73
C HIS A 25 -13.23 5.38 5.74
N GLY A 26 -14.51 5.01 5.62
CA GLY A 26 -15.58 5.58 6.45
C GLY A 26 -15.34 5.46 7.96
N ASP A 27 -14.73 4.36 8.41
CA ASP A 27 -14.35 4.19 9.82
C ASP A 27 -13.31 5.20 10.31
N VAL A 28 -12.39 5.61 9.43
CA VAL A 28 -11.37 6.63 9.77
C VAL A 28 -12.06 7.97 9.99
N LEU A 29 -13.01 8.32 9.11
CA LEU A 29 -13.78 9.56 9.19
C LEU A 29 -14.72 9.62 10.40
N ARG A 30 -15.23 8.47 10.85
CA ARG A 30 -16.13 8.37 12.02
C ARG A 30 -15.40 8.35 13.36
N SER A 31 -14.09 8.13 13.38
CA SER A 31 -13.34 7.96 14.62
C SER A 31 -12.96 9.31 15.21
N GLU A 32 -13.52 9.65 16.38
CA GLU A 32 -13.19 10.88 17.12
C GLU A 32 -11.72 10.94 17.58
N ARG A 33 -11.04 9.79 17.69
CA ARG A 33 -9.62 9.70 18.06
C ARG A 33 -8.66 9.84 16.89
N ILE A 34 -9.16 9.95 15.65
CA ILE A 34 -8.31 10.10 14.47
C ILE A 34 -8.48 11.50 13.90
N ARG A 35 -7.42 12.29 13.97
CA ARG A 35 -7.32 13.59 13.31
C ARG A 35 -6.63 13.41 11.97
N LEU A 36 -7.32 13.74 10.88
CA LEU A 36 -6.72 13.79 9.56
C LEU A 36 -5.89 15.07 9.40
N VAL A 37 -4.65 14.92 8.94
CA VAL A 37 -3.73 16.03 8.72
C VAL A 37 -3.28 15.98 7.25
N PRO A 38 -3.97 16.69 6.35
CA PRO A 38 -3.65 16.65 4.93
C PRO A 38 -2.28 17.23 4.63
N VAL A 39 -1.53 16.56 3.76
CA VAL A 39 -0.32 17.09 3.14
C VAL A 39 -0.70 17.58 1.74
N SER A 40 -0.39 18.85 1.43
CA SER A 40 -0.65 19.41 0.10
C SER A 40 0.25 18.75 -0.94
N ASP A 41 -0.32 18.46 -2.10
CA ASP A 41 0.45 17.94 -3.23
C ASP A 41 1.19 19.08 -3.94
N LEU A 42 2.52 19.03 -3.91
CA LEU A 42 3.35 20.01 -4.60
C LEU A 42 3.35 19.70 -6.09
N ARG A 43 2.67 20.55 -6.87
CA ARG A 43 2.78 20.52 -8.33
C ARG A 43 4.23 20.72 -8.72
N ALA A 44 4.75 19.86 -9.59
CA ALA A 44 6.13 19.94 -10.05
C ALA A 44 6.39 21.30 -10.70
N LEU A 45 7.39 22.03 -10.19
CA LEU A 45 7.92 23.22 -10.85
C LEU A 45 8.57 22.78 -12.16
N ARG A 46 8.04 23.23 -13.30
CA ARG A 46 8.49 22.84 -14.66
C ARG A 46 9.66 23.69 -15.17
N VAL A 47 10.47 24.26 -14.28
CA VAL A 47 11.53 25.20 -14.64
C VAL A 47 12.90 24.56 -14.39
N GLY A 48 13.77 24.55 -15.40
CA GLY A 48 15.16 24.09 -15.31
C GLY A 48 15.40 22.59 -15.62
N PRO A 49 16.63 22.08 -15.46
CA PRO A 49 16.98 20.69 -15.75
C PRO A 49 16.21 19.67 -14.88
N LYS A 50 15.88 18.49 -15.42
CA LYS A 50 15.08 17.46 -14.73
C LYS A 50 15.64 17.05 -13.35
N VAL A 51 16.96 16.94 -13.24
CA VAL A 51 17.63 16.59 -11.96
C VAL A 51 17.43 17.70 -10.93
N PHE A 52 17.60 18.96 -11.33
CA PHE A 52 17.39 20.11 -10.45
C PHE A 52 15.93 20.19 -9.97
N GLN A 53 14.96 20.00 -10.87
CA GLN A 53 13.54 19.95 -10.52
C GLN A 53 13.25 18.86 -9.48
N TYR A 54 13.86 17.67 -9.64
CA TYR A 54 13.68 16.57 -8.71
C TYR A 54 14.26 16.88 -7.33
N VAL A 55 15.50 17.37 -7.26
CA VAL A 55 16.16 17.75 -6.00
C VAL A 55 15.36 18.84 -5.29
N LEU A 56 14.97 19.90 -6.01
CA LEU A 56 14.15 20.97 -5.45
C LEU A 56 12.81 20.43 -4.94
N LYS A 57 12.14 19.56 -5.71
CA LYS A 57 10.90 18.92 -5.27
C LYS A 57 11.08 18.15 -3.97
N VAL A 58 12.14 17.34 -3.84
CA VAL A 58 12.43 16.58 -2.62
C VAL A 58 12.68 17.51 -1.43
N ILE A 59 13.42 18.61 -1.61
CA ILE A 59 13.69 19.59 -0.55
C ILE A 59 12.39 20.26 -0.09
N VAL A 60 11.58 20.77 -1.03
CA VAL A 60 10.32 21.44 -0.69
C VAL A 60 9.36 20.45 -0.01
N GLN A 61 9.28 19.20 -0.50
CA GLN A 61 8.51 18.15 0.15
C GLN A 61 9.02 17.85 1.56
N ALA A 62 10.35 17.81 1.78
CA ALA A 62 10.92 17.57 3.10
C ALA A 62 10.56 18.69 4.09
N ILE A 63 10.71 19.95 3.68
CA ILE A 63 10.37 21.12 4.50
C ILE A 63 8.87 21.12 4.82
N GLN A 64 8.02 20.89 3.81
CA GLN A 64 6.58 20.84 3.98
C GLN A 64 6.18 19.74 4.97
N LEU A 65 6.68 18.51 4.78
CA LEU A 65 6.38 17.39 5.68
C LEU A 65 6.85 17.68 7.10
N LEU A 66 8.08 18.17 7.28
CA LEU A 66 8.59 18.53 8.60
C LEU A 66 7.72 19.59 9.26
N TYR A 67 7.40 20.68 8.55
CA TYR A 67 6.54 21.74 9.05
C TYR A 67 5.15 21.22 9.47
N THR A 68 4.54 20.36 8.67
CA THR A 68 3.25 19.73 9.01
C THR A 68 3.38 18.84 10.24
N MET A 69 4.45 18.05 10.38
CA MET A 69 4.71 17.21 11.55
C MET A 69 5.06 18.01 12.82
N LEU A 70 5.56 19.23 12.70
CA LEU A 70 5.83 20.11 13.84
C LEU A 70 4.59 20.91 14.29
N LYS A 71 3.54 20.94 13.47
CA LYS A 71 2.27 21.64 13.77
C LYS A 71 1.23 20.78 14.47
N ILE A 72 1.43 19.47 14.53
CA ILE A 72 0.54 18.56 15.27
C ILE A 72 0.87 18.61 16.77
N GLU A 73 -0.02 18.07 17.58
CA GLU A 73 0.25 17.82 18.99
C GLU A 73 1.42 16.86 19.15
N GLN A 74 2.23 17.03 20.21
CA GLN A 74 3.42 16.24 20.47
C GLN A 74 3.09 14.73 20.49
N PRO A 75 3.63 13.94 19.53
CA PRO A 75 3.40 12.50 19.53
C PRO A 75 4.40 11.80 20.46
N SER A 76 3.99 10.72 21.13
CA SER A 76 4.96 9.82 21.79
C SER A 76 5.68 8.92 20.78
N TYR A 77 4.97 8.54 19.71
CA TYR A 77 5.47 7.68 18.64
C TYR A 77 5.09 8.24 17.27
N ILE A 78 5.99 8.13 16.31
CA ILE A 78 5.73 8.39 14.90
C ILE A 78 5.85 7.06 14.16
N LEU A 79 4.75 6.60 13.55
CA LEU A 79 4.71 5.39 12.72
C LEU A 79 4.72 5.79 11.25
N LEU A 80 5.82 5.49 10.56
CA LEU A 80 5.99 5.73 9.13
C LEU A 80 5.79 4.43 8.36
N GLN A 81 4.84 4.40 7.42
CA GLN A 81 4.69 3.29 6.48
C GLN A 81 5.62 3.54 5.29
N ASN A 82 6.50 2.58 4.98
CA ASN A 82 7.45 2.66 3.87
C ASN A 82 7.02 1.72 2.73
N PRO A 83 6.91 2.20 1.47
CA PRO A 83 7.15 3.57 0.96
C PRO A 83 6.13 4.60 1.48
N PRO A 84 6.49 5.89 1.60
CA PRO A 84 7.58 6.60 0.90
C PRO A 84 8.91 6.67 1.66
N GLY A 85 9.98 6.13 1.07
CA GLY A 85 11.32 6.15 1.66
C GLY A 85 11.95 7.55 1.69
N LEU A 86 11.97 8.25 0.55
CA LEU A 86 12.62 9.56 0.36
C LEU A 86 11.59 10.70 0.23
N PRO A 87 11.71 11.82 0.97
CA PRO A 87 12.58 12.09 2.12
C PRO A 87 11.98 11.62 3.47
N GLY A 88 10.91 10.80 3.43
CA GLY A 88 10.03 10.54 4.57
C GLY A 88 10.73 10.04 5.82
N ILE A 89 11.67 9.10 5.71
CA ILE A 89 12.36 8.52 6.87
C ILE A 89 13.18 9.59 7.61
N ALA A 90 14.02 10.34 6.89
CA ALA A 90 14.86 11.37 7.51
C ALA A 90 14.01 12.50 8.13
N VAL A 91 12.93 12.89 7.47
CA VAL A 91 12.00 13.92 7.99
C VAL A 91 11.31 13.43 9.27
N ALA A 92 10.81 12.20 9.27
CA ALA A 92 10.16 11.63 10.44
C ALA A 92 11.11 11.48 11.63
N TRP A 93 12.37 11.10 11.36
CA TRP A 93 13.41 11.05 12.38
C TRP A 93 13.74 12.45 12.94
N ALA A 94 13.89 13.46 12.08
CA ALA A 94 14.12 14.83 12.52
C ALA A 94 12.97 15.37 13.39
N ALA A 95 11.73 15.06 13.03
CA ALA A 95 10.57 15.38 13.86
C ALA A 95 10.60 14.64 15.21
N CYS A 96 11.04 13.38 15.24
CA CYS A 96 11.22 12.63 16.50
C CYS A 96 12.28 13.27 17.40
N LEU A 97 13.38 13.76 16.84
CA LEU A 97 14.39 14.48 17.62
C LEU A 97 13.81 15.75 18.28
N PHE A 98 13.04 16.53 17.53
CA PHE A 98 12.41 17.74 18.04
C PHE A 98 11.43 17.43 19.18
N TRP A 99 10.56 16.44 18.99
CA TRP A 99 9.52 16.08 19.95
C TRP A 99 9.97 15.12 21.05
N ARG A 100 11.21 14.61 20.99
CA ARG A 100 11.72 13.50 21.81
C ARG A 100 10.83 12.25 21.72
N SER A 101 10.29 12.00 20.54
CA SER A 101 9.43 10.86 20.23
C SER A 101 10.25 9.65 19.76
N LYS A 102 9.58 8.51 19.62
CA LYS A 102 10.14 7.28 19.05
C LYS A 102 9.68 7.07 17.61
N LEU A 103 10.60 6.72 16.71
CA LEU A 103 10.31 6.42 15.31
C LEU A 103 10.10 4.91 15.13
N ILE A 104 8.94 4.54 14.59
CA ILE A 104 8.62 3.20 14.14
C ILE A 104 8.50 3.21 12.62
N ILE A 105 9.25 2.36 11.92
CA ILE A 105 9.10 2.18 10.47
C ILE A 105 8.40 0.85 10.20
N ASP A 106 7.34 0.88 9.40
CA ASP A 106 6.66 -0.31 8.89
C ASP A 106 7.04 -0.53 7.42
N TRP A 107 7.87 -1.54 7.18
CA TRP A 107 8.45 -1.89 5.88
C TRP A 107 7.48 -2.78 5.09
N HIS A 108 6.84 -2.21 4.06
CA HIS A 108 5.98 -2.95 3.13
C HIS A 108 6.70 -3.31 1.84
N ASN A 109 7.51 -2.37 1.33
CA ASN A 109 8.38 -2.55 0.17
C ASN A 109 9.61 -1.65 0.32
N TYR A 110 10.65 -1.91 -0.46
CA TYR A 110 11.77 -0.98 -0.60
C TYR A 110 11.45 0.09 -1.64
N GLY A 111 11.58 1.36 -1.27
CA GLY A 111 11.41 2.48 -2.18
C GLY A 111 12.35 2.40 -3.38
N PHE A 112 13.60 1.98 -3.16
CA PHE A 112 14.58 1.82 -4.25
C PHE A 112 14.20 0.72 -5.24
N THR A 113 13.59 -0.39 -4.79
CA THR A 113 13.18 -1.47 -5.71
C THR A 113 12.05 -1.00 -6.61
N THR A 114 11.07 -0.25 -6.08
CA THR A 114 10.01 0.36 -6.90
C THR A 114 10.60 1.34 -7.92
N MET A 115 11.55 2.18 -7.52
CA MET A 115 12.21 3.11 -8.42
C MET A 115 13.01 2.41 -9.52
N SER A 116 13.58 1.25 -9.20
CA SER A 116 14.35 0.43 -10.14
C SER A 116 13.51 -0.15 -11.28
N LEU A 117 12.20 -0.35 -11.08
CA LEU A 117 11.28 -0.83 -12.13
C LEU A 117 11.13 0.21 -13.25
N THR A 118 11.19 1.50 -12.91
CA THR A 118 11.04 2.59 -13.89
C THR A 118 12.37 3.01 -14.51
N HIS A 119 13.45 3.08 -13.71
CA HIS A 119 14.73 3.66 -14.16
C HIS A 119 15.79 2.61 -14.50
N GLY A 120 15.57 1.35 -14.11
CA GLY A 120 16.56 0.28 -14.18
C GLY A 120 17.44 0.21 -12.93
N ARG A 121 17.86 -1.01 -12.56
CA ARG A 121 18.61 -1.30 -11.33
C ARG A 121 19.97 -0.60 -11.25
N ASN A 122 20.64 -0.41 -12.39
CA ASN A 122 21.98 0.20 -12.45
C ASN A 122 21.95 1.73 -12.50
N HIS A 123 20.77 2.35 -12.48
CA HIS A 123 20.64 3.80 -12.54
C HIS A 123 21.18 4.47 -11.27
N LEU A 124 21.95 5.55 -11.41
CA LEU A 124 22.59 6.24 -10.29
C LEU A 124 21.58 6.68 -9.21
N LEU A 125 20.43 7.21 -9.60
CA LEU A 125 19.35 7.58 -8.67
C LEU A 125 18.86 6.40 -7.82
N VAL A 126 18.75 5.21 -8.41
CA VAL A 126 18.29 4.00 -7.71
C VAL A 126 19.32 3.57 -6.67
N ARG A 127 20.60 3.60 -7.03
CA ARG A 127 21.70 3.30 -6.09
C ARG A 127 21.77 4.30 -4.93
N MET A 128 21.56 5.59 -5.21
CA MET A 128 21.49 6.62 -4.18
C MET A 128 20.27 6.41 -3.27
N ALA A 129 19.11 6.06 -3.84
CA ALA A 129 17.92 5.77 -3.06
C ALA A 129 18.07 4.53 -2.19
N GLU A 130 18.70 3.47 -2.71
CA GLU A 130 19.04 2.26 -1.96
C GLU A 130 19.96 2.60 -0.78
N TRP A 131 21.04 3.33 -1.03
CA TRP A 131 21.96 3.76 0.02
C TRP A 131 21.27 4.60 1.10
N TYR A 132 20.44 5.57 0.68
CA TYR A 132 19.68 6.41 1.60
C TYR A 132 18.73 5.58 2.46
N GLU A 133 17.97 4.68 1.84
CA GLU A 133 16.95 3.90 2.54
C GLU A 133 17.59 2.95 3.56
N LYS A 134 18.72 2.33 3.21
CA LYS A 134 19.52 1.52 4.14
C LYS A 134 20.10 2.35 5.29
N LEU A 135 20.62 3.54 5.00
CA LEU A 135 21.19 4.42 6.02
C LEU A 135 20.13 4.97 6.96
N CYS A 136 19.10 5.60 6.41
CA CYS A 136 18.05 6.26 7.18
C CYS A 136 17.14 5.26 7.88
N GLY A 137 16.95 4.06 7.32
CA GLY A 137 16.21 2.99 8.00
C GLY A 137 16.78 2.64 9.38
N ARG A 138 18.10 2.74 9.55
CA ARG A 138 18.80 2.49 10.83
C ARG A 138 18.57 3.57 11.89
N LEU A 139 17.98 4.71 11.52
CA LEU A 139 17.69 5.80 12.45
C LEU A 139 16.42 5.55 13.29
N SER A 140 15.63 4.53 12.95
CA SER A 140 14.42 4.16 13.66
C SER A 140 14.69 3.44 14.98
N ASP A 141 13.81 3.64 15.96
CA ASP A 141 13.86 2.93 17.24
C ASP A 141 13.28 1.51 17.11
N HIS A 142 12.24 1.36 16.28
CA HIS A 142 11.54 0.09 16.07
C HIS A 142 11.19 -0.10 14.60
N ASN A 143 11.15 -1.36 14.16
CA ASN A 143 10.83 -1.71 12.79
C ASN A 143 9.81 -2.86 12.74
N LEU A 144 8.82 -2.73 11.88
CA LEU A 144 7.87 -3.76 11.50
C LEU A 144 8.11 -4.13 10.04
N CYS A 145 7.85 -5.37 9.64
CA CYS A 145 7.96 -5.75 8.22
C CYS A 145 6.96 -6.83 7.83
N VAL A 146 6.57 -6.86 6.57
CA VAL A 146 5.46 -7.72 6.10
C VAL A 146 5.81 -9.21 5.95
N THR A 147 7.08 -9.58 5.91
CA THR A 147 7.49 -10.99 5.77
C THR A 147 8.75 -11.33 6.58
N ASN A 148 8.95 -12.61 6.87
CA ASN A 148 10.21 -13.12 7.46
C ASN A 148 11.39 -12.96 6.48
N ALA A 149 11.15 -13.08 5.17
CA ALA A 149 12.19 -12.86 4.16
C ALA A 149 12.69 -11.40 4.20
N MET A 150 11.77 -10.43 4.28
CA MET A 150 12.13 -9.02 4.43
C MET A 150 12.81 -8.75 5.79
N LYS A 151 12.38 -9.42 6.87
CA LYS A 151 13.06 -9.32 8.16
C LYS A 151 14.53 -9.72 8.07
N GLU A 152 14.81 -10.85 7.42
CA GLU A 152 16.18 -11.35 7.24
C GLU A 152 17.00 -10.41 6.35
N ASP A 153 16.41 -9.92 5.25
CA ASP A 153 17.05 -8.97 4.36
C ASP A 153 17.39 -7.63 5.07
N LEU A 154 16.45 -7.08 5.85
CA LEU A 154 16.69 -5.89 6.69
C LEU A 154 17.81 -6.13 7.70
N TRP A 155 17.88 -7.32 8.28
CA TRP A 155 18.94 -7.67 9.22
C TRP A 155 20.30 -7.76 8.54
N VAL A 156 20.42 -8.58 7.49
CA VAL A 156 21.68 -8.87 6.81
C VAL A 156 22.20 -7.67 6.02
N ASN A 157 21.34 -7.00 5.25
CA ASN A 157 21.75 -5.97 4.30
C ASN A 157 21.67 -4.54 4.88
N CYS A 158 20.85 -4.31 5.90
CA CYS A 158 20.65 -2.99 6.48
C CYS A 158 21.09 -2.89 7.95
N ASN A 159 21.36 -4.03 8.62
CA ASN A 159 21.57 -4.11 10.08
C ASN A 159 20.39 -3.49 10.86
N ILE A 160 19.16 -3.76 10.39
CA ILE A 160 17.91 -3.29 10.97
C ILE A 160 17.19 -4.49 11.60
N ARG A 161 16.89 -4.39 12.89
CA ARG A 161 16.08 -5.42 13.58
C ARG A 161 14.61 -5.09 13.43
N ALA A 162 13.87 -5.99 12.77
CA ALA A 162 12.44 -5.86 12.55
C ALA A 162 11.64 -7.01 13.18
N VAL A 163 10.39 -6.73 13.51
CA VAL A 163 9.39 -7.73 13.88
C VAL A 163 8.46 -7.95 12.70
N THR A 164 8.26 -9.21 12.33
CA THR A 164 7.37 -9.53 11.21
C THR A 164 5.91 -9.37 11.63
N LEU A 165 5.20 -8.49 10.93
CA LEU A 165 3.76 -8.34 10.99
C LEU A 165 3.21 -8.61 9.59
N TYR A 166 2.79 -9.85 9.36
CA TYR A 166 2.27 -10.25 8.05
C TYR A 166 1.11 -9.37 7.63
N ASP A 167 1.19 -8.86 6.39
CA ASP A 167 0.09 -8.11 5.80
C ASP A 167 -1.13 -9.02 5.67
N LYS A 168 -2.28 -8.53 6.11
CA LYS A 168 -3.55 -9.24 6.06
C LYS A 168 -4.57 -8.34 5.42
N PRO A 169 -5.42 -8.87 4.52
CA PRO A 169 -6.51 -8.08 3.99
C PRO A 169 -7.39 -7.60 5.14
N ALA A 170 -7.86 -6.36 5.03
CA ALA A 170 -8.84 -5.82 5.97
C ALA A 170 -10.09 -6.73 6.01
N ALA A 171 -10.72 -6.85 7.18
CA ALA A 171 -11.80 -7.81 7.42
C ALA A 171 -13.07 -7.62 6.55
N TYR A 172 -13.19 -6.48 5.86
CA TYR A 172 -14.27 -6.23 4.92
C TYR A 172 -14.02 -6.83 3.53
N PHE A 173 -12.78 -7.20 3.20
CA PHE A 173 -12.50 -8.02 2.03
C PHE A 173 -13.06 -9.41 2.30
N LYS A 174 -14.10 -9.76 1.56
CA LYS A 174 -14.82 -11.03 1.65
C LYS A 174 -14.90 -11.66 0.27
N GLU A 175 -15.21 -12.96 0.21
CA GLU A 175 -15.51 -13.61 -1.07
C GLU A 175 -16.64 -12.84 -1.77
N THR A 176 -16.43 -12.47 -3.02
CA THR A 176 -17.43 -11.82 -3.85
C THR A 176 -18.67 -12.73 -3.97
N PRO A 177 -19.90 -12.26 -3.73
CA PRO A 177 -21.11 -13.06 -3.96
C PRO A 177 -21.18 -13.64 -5.37
N LEU A 178 -21.79 -14.83 -5.54
CA LEU A 178 -21.80 -15.54 -6.81
C LEU A 178 -22.47 -14.74 -7.94
N GLU A 179 -23.50 -14.01 -7.57
CA GLU A 179 -24.30 -13.13 -8.43
C GLU A 179 -23.45 -11.99 -9.02
N LEU A 180 -22.39 -11.59 -8.33
CA LEU A 180 -21.40 -10.61 -8.81
C LEU A 180 -20.21 -11.28 -9.49
N GLN A 181 -19.81 -12.49 -9.07
CA GLN A 181 -18.78 -13.27 -9.75
C GLN A 181 -19.18 -13.62 -11.18
N HIS A 182 -20.44 -14.00 -11.40
CA HIS A 182 -20.95 -14.43 -12.70
C HIS A 182 -20.78 -13.40 -13.82
N PRO A 183 -21.30 -12.16 -13.71
CA PRO A 183 -21.11 -11.14 -14.73
C PRO A 183 -19.63 -10.75 -14.89
N LEU A 184 -18.83 -10.80 -13.82
CA LEU A 184 -17.39 -10.59 -13.90
C LEU A 184 -16.71 -11.68 -14.73
N PHE A 185 -17.01 -12.96 -14.49
CA PHE A 185 -16.44 -14.06 -15.26
C PHE A 185 -16.90 -14.04 -16.71
N LEU A 186 -18.17 -13.70 -16.99
CA LEU A 186 -18.64 -13.49 -18.37
C LEU A 186 -17.88 -12.36 -19.06
N LYS A 187 -17.62 -11.26 -18.35
CA LYS A 187 -16.84 -10.14 -18.89
C LYS A 187 -15.41 -10.57 -19.21
N ILE A 188 -14.73 -11.25 -18.29
CA ILE A 188 -13.36 -11.75 -18.48
C ILE A 188 -13.29 -12.80 -19.60
N ALA A 189 -14.31 -13.66 -19.75
CA ALA A 189 -14.39 -14.68 -20.79
C ALA A 189 -14.38 -14.13 -22.22
N LYS A 190 -14.80 -12.87 -22.41
CA LYS A 190 -14.71 -12.21 -23.73
C LYS A 190 -13.26 -12.14 -24.21
N ASP A 191 -12.37 -11.77 -23.30
CA ASP A 191 -10.97 -11.47 -23.60
C ASP A 191 -10.02 -12.64 -23.27
N HIS A 192 -10.41 -13.53 -22.35
CA HIS A 192 -9.56 -14.61 -21.85
C HIS A 192 -10.19 -15.99 -22.03
N GLU A 193 -9.57 -16.79 -22.90
CA GLU A 193 -10.01 -18.15 -23.23
C GLU A 193 -10.24 -19.07 -22.01
N PRO A 194 -9.39 -19.07 -20.95
CA PRO A 194 -9.62 -19.95 -19.79
C PRO A 194 -10.93 -19.71 -19.03
N PHE A 195 -11.56 -18.55 -19.23
CA PHE A 195 -12.84 -18.19 -18.60
C PHE A 195 -14.05 -18.53 -19.49
N ARG A 196 -13.85 -18.93 -20.75
CA ARG A 196 -14.93 -19.34 -21.67
C ARG A 196 -15.51 -20.70 -21.29
N PRO A 197 -16.79 -20.98 -21.63
CA PRO A 197 -17.38 -22.30 -21.44
C PRO A 197 -16.52 -23.40 -22.09
N ARG A 198 -16.23 -24.47 -21.36
CA ARG A 198 -15.41 -25.60 -21.86
C ARG A 198 -16.17 -26.58 -22.77
N THR A 199 -17.49 -26.42 -22.88
CA THR A 199 -18.36 -27.36 -23.61
C THR A 199 -19.21 -26.58 -24.60
N GLU A 200 -19.15 -26.95 -25.89
CA GLU A 200 -19.93 -26.33 -26.98
C GLU A 200 -21.43 -26.63 -26.90
N SER A 201 -21.86 -27.55 -26.02
CA SER A 201 -23.25 -28.03 -25.93
C SER A 201 -24.17 -27.20 -25.04
N ALA A 202 -23.86 -25.92 -24.84
CA ALA A 202 -24.78 -24.99 -24.20
C ALA A 202 -25.40 -24.12 -25.30
N SER A 203 -26.73 -24.08 -25.35
CA SER A 203 -27.47 -23.20 -26.27
C SER A 203 -26.87 -21.79 -26.25
N TRP A 204 -26.83 -21.10 -27.41
CA TRP A 204 -26.34 -19.72 -27.53
C TRP A 204 -26.99 -18.71 -26.54
N SER A 205 -28.07 -19.10 -25.86
CA SER A 205 -28.78 -18.35 -24.82
C SER A 205 -28.21 -18.51 -23.39
N ALA A 206 -27.40 -19.53 -23.12
CA ALA A 206 -26.92 -19.82 -21.77
C ALA A 206 -25.80 -18.85 -21.38
N GLN A 207 -26.12 -17.91 -20.49
CA GLN A 207 -25.13 -17.06 -19.82
C GLN A 207 -24.23 -17.96 -18.96
N ARG A 208 -23.11 -18.42 -19.52
CA ARG A 208 -22.21 -19.40 -18.90
C ARG A 208 -20.75 -18.96 -19.05
N SER A 209 -19.96 -19.21 -18.00
CA SER A 209 -18.49 -19.11 -18.01
C SER A 209 -17.87 -20.47 -17.73
N ALA A 210 -16.53 -20.56 -17.69
CA ALA A 210 -15.83 -21.75 -17.23
C ALA A 210 -16.15 -22.11 -15.76
N PHE A 211 -16.62 -21.14 -14.97
CA PHE A 211 -16.73 -21.24 -13.51
C PHE A 211 -18.17 -21.27 -13.00
N THR A 212 -19.10 -20.58 -13.67
CA THR A 212 -20.47 -20.33 -13.20
C THR A 212 -21.47 -20.41 -14.34
N GLU A 213 -22.69 -20.81 -14.03
CA GLU A 213 -23.85 -20.77 -14.93
C GLU A 213 -25.11 -20.31 -14.18
N VAL A 214 -26.10 -19.83 -14.91
CA VAL A 214 -27.44 -19.57 -14.36
C VAL A 214 -28.24 -20.86 -14.49
N ASP A 215 -28.79 -21.36 -13.39
CA ASP A 215 -29.68 -22.52 -13.40
C ASP A 215 -31.00 -22.14 -14.07
N GLU A 216 -31.35 -22.84 -15.15
CA GLU A 216 -32.56 -22.55 -15.95
C GLU A 216 -33.86 -22.77 -15.16
N LYS A 217 -33.83 -23.57 -14.08
CA LYS A 217 -35.02 -23.90 -13.28
C LYS A 217 -35.29 -22.89 -12.18
N SER A 218 -34.25 -22.46 -11.46
CA SER A 218 -34.36 -21.54 -10.34
C SER A 218 -34.08 -20.08 -10.73
N GLY A 219 -33.32 -19.85 -11.80
CA GLY A 219 -32.77 -18.54 -12.15
C GLY A 219 -31.56 -18.15 -11.29
N ASP A 220 -31.13 -19.01 -10.36
CA ASP A 220 -30.01 -18.73 -9.46
C ASP A 220 -28.66 -18.99 -10.13
N VAL A 221 -27.64 -18.24 -9.71
CA VAL A 221 -26.27 -18.45 -10.17
C VAL A 221 -25.62 -19.58 -9.39
N ILE A 222 -25.13 -20.60 -10.10
CA ILE A 222 -24.47 -21.77 -9.50
C ILE A 222 -23.02 -21.92 -9.97
N LYS A 223 -22.17 -22.52 -9.11
CA LYS A 223 -20.80 -22.91 -9.47
C LYS A 223 -20.83 -24.20 -10.30
N LEU A 224 -20.14 -24.21 -11.43
CA LEU A 224 -20.06 -25.40 -12.31
C LEU A 224 -19.33 -26.56 -11.63
N ARG A 225 -19.83 -27.79 -11.84
CA ARG A 225 -19.13 -29.03 -11.50
C ARG A 225 -17.97 -29.25 -12.49
N GLY A 226 -16.79 -29.61 -11.97
CA GLY A 226 -15.59 -29.78 -12.80
C GLY A 226 -14.96 -28.46 -13.30
N ARG A 227 -15.37 -27.31 -12.74
CA ARG A 227 -14.77 -26.01 -13.06
C ARG A 227 -13.27 -26.00 -12.75
N PRO A 228 -12.45 -25.21 -13.48
CA PRO A 228 -11.05 -25.02 -13.15
C PRO A 228 -10.86 -24.38 -11.77
N ALA A 229 -9.66 -24.56 -11.21
CA ALA A 229 -9.21 -23.78 -10.06
C ALA A 229 -8.71 -22.41 -10.56
N LEU A 230 -9.14 -21.34 -9.88
CA LEU A 230 -8.64 -19.98 -10.12
C LEU A 230 -7.70 -19.59 -8.98
N LEU A 231 -6.41 -19.50 -9.28
CA LEU A 231 -5.42 -18.96 -8.37
C LEU A 231 -5.16 -17.51 -8.74
N ILE A 232 -5.48 -16.58 -7.84
CA ILE A 232 -5.18 -15.16 -8.01
C ILE A 232 -4.05 -14.84 -7.05
N SER A 233 -2.90 -14.47 -7.61
CA SER A 233 -1.82 -13.83 -6.86
C SER A 233 -1.89 -12.34 -7.11
N SER A 234 -2.02 -11.57 -6.04
CA SER A 234 -1.88 -10.12 -6.08
C SER A 234 -0.73 -9.73 -5.17
N THR A 235 0.17 -8.89 -5.67
CA THR A 235 1.10 -8.14 -4.82
C THR A 235 0.41 -6.85 -4.42
N SER A 236 0.42 -6.52 -3.13
CA SER A 236 -0.06 -5.23 -2.64
C SER A 236 0.69 -4.10 -3.35
N TRP A 237 0.00 -3.38 -4.23
CA TRP A 237 0.49 -2.12 -4.80
C TRP A 237 -0.14 -1.00 -3.98
N THR A 238 0.71 -0.21 -3.32
CA THR A 238 0.36 1.11 -2.77
C THR A 238 0.44 2.18 -3.85
#